data_AF-A0AAZ1Y0E1-F1
#
_entry.id   AF-A0AAZ1Y0E1-F1
#
_cell.length_a   1.000
_cell.length_b   1.000
_cell.length_c   1.000
_cell.angle_alpha   90.00
_cell.angle_beta   90.00
_cell.angle_gamma   90.00
#
_symmetry.space_group_name_H-M   'P 1'
#
loop_
_entity.id
_entity.type
_entity.pdbx_description
1 polymer ?
#
loop_
_entity_poly.entity_id
_entity_poly.type
_entity_poly.pdbx_seq_one_letter_code
_entity_poly.pdbx_strand_id
1 'polypeptide(L)'
;MDSSNDEALDIIITNVVATFRTRCHLNLRTIALEGTNVIYKPEVGKVLMKLRKPMITASIWSSGKIICTGATSEDEAKLGARRLARCLQKLGFKVRFSAFKVVNVLAVCSMPFAVHLIDFTKNNRPIAR
;
A
#
# COMPACT_ATOMS: atom_id res chain seq x y z
N MET A 1 11.96 33.60 29.70
CA MET A 1 12.19 34.01 28.30
C MET A 1 12.80 32.82 27.59
N ASP A 2 12.13 31.67 27.61
CA ASP A 2 11.03 31.31 26.69
C ASP A 2 11.57 31.39 25.26
N SER A 3 11.90 30.29 24.59
CA SER A 3 10.96 29.23 24.26
C SER A 3 11.72 27.98 23.88
N SER A 4 11.35 26.83 24.45
CA SER A 4 11.69 25.52 23.90
C SER A 4 11.17 25.47 22.46
N ASN A 5 12.06 25.69 21.49
CA ASN A 5 11.75 25.55 20.07
C ASN A 5 11.68 24.05 19.76
N ASP A 6 10.69 23.35 20.31
CA ASP A 6 10.23 22.07 19.78
C ASP A 6 9.49 22.39 18.48
N GLU A 7 10.25 22.72 17.43
CA GLU A 7 9.72 22.71 16.08
C GLU A 7 9.26 21.29 15.79
N ALA A 8 7.96 21.06 15.90
CA ALA A 8 7.36 19.77 15.61
C ALA A 8 7.69 19.41 14.16
N LEU A 9 8.54 18.38 13.98
CA LEU A 9 8.82 17.82 12.67
C LEU A 9 7.54 17.23 12.09
N ASP A 10 7.08 17.79 10.98
CA ASP A 10 5.93 17.25 10.27
C ASP A 10 6.33 15.99 9.49
N ILE A 11 5.73 14.86 9.87
CA ILE A 11 5.96 13.55 9.26
C ILE A 11 4.72 13.20 8.43
N ILE A 12 4.89 13.24 7.11
CA ILE A 12 3.79 13.02 6.18
C ILE A 12 3.85 11.57 5.68
N ILE A 13 2.79 10.81 5.94
CA ILE A 13 2.62 9.46 5.38
C ILE A 13 2.26 9.59 3.90
N THR A 14 3.08 9.02 3.03
CA THR A 14 2.91 9.10 1.58
C THR A 14 2.34 7.82 0.98
N ASN A 15 2.59 6.66 1.61
CA ASN A 15 2.08 5.39 1.11
C ASN A 15 1.96 4.33 2.21
N VAL A 16 0.80 3.70 2.28
CA VAL A 16 0.51 2.55 3.13
C VAL A 16 0.25 1.35 2.22
N VAL A 17 1.08 0.32 2.41
CA VAL A 17 0.94 -0.96 1.70
C VAL A 17 0.27 -1.95 2.64
N ALA A 18 -0.88 -2.47 2.22
CA ALA A 18 -1.64 -3.46 2.98
C ALA A 18 -1.89 -4.73 2.18
N THR A 19 -2.14 -5.83 2.87
CA THR A 19 -2.51 -7.11 2.26
C THR A 19 -3.78 -7.66 2.91
N PHE A 20 -4.56 -8.43 2.15
CA PHE A 20 -5.66 -9.22 2.67
C PHE A 20 -5.83 -10.51 1.85
N ARG A 21 -6.63 -11.44 2.35
CA ARG A 21 -6.95 -12.71 1.69
C ARG A 21 -8.45 -12.86 1.47
N THR A 22 -8.82 -13.40 0.30
CA THR A 22 -10.21 -13.66 -0.11
C THR A 22 -10.74 -15.03 0.31
N ARG A 23 -9.87 -15.95 0.75
CA ARG A 23 -10.18 -17.36 1.10
C ARG A 23 -10.82 -18.18 -0.03
N CYS A 24 -10.69 -17.74 -1.27
CA CYS A 24 -11.14 -18.47 -2.44
C CYS A 24 -10.11 -18.37 -3.57
N HIS A 25 -10.12 -19.35 -4.47
CA HIS A 25 -9.33 -19.26 -5.70
C HIS A 25 -9.95 -18.21 -6.63
N LEU A 26 -9.10 -17.41 -7.28
CA LEU A 26 -9.52 -16.35 -8.19
C LEU A 26 -9.07 -16.69 -9.60
N ASN A 27 -10.02 -16.78 -10.54
CA ASN A 27 -9.69 -16.92 -11.95
C ASN A 27 -9.29 -15.56 -12.51
N LEU A 28 -7.98 -15.36 -12.68
CA LEU A 28 -7.41 -14.11 -13.15
C LEU A 28 -7.87 -13.74 -14.56
N ARG A 29 -8.17 -14.72 -15.43
CA ARG A 29 -8.67 -14.45 -16.79
C ARG A 29 -10.08 -13.89 -16.75
N THR A 30 -10.97 -14.45 -15.92
CA THR A 30 -12.33 -13.92 -15.73
C THR A 30 -12.27 -12.49 -15.18
N ILE A 31 -11.41 -12.23 -14.19
CA ILE A 31 -11.22 -10.88 -13.66
C ILE A 31 -10.69 -9.92 -14.73
N ALA A 32 -9.82 -10.38 -15.63
CA ALA A 32 -9.30 -9.56 -16.72
C ALA A 32 -10.37 -9.23 -17.78
N LEU A 33 -11.28 -10.16 -18.05
CA LEU A 33 -12.32 -10.02 -19.07
C LEU A 33 -13.51 -9.16 -18.57
N GLU A 34 -13.94 -9.38 -17.33
CA GLU A 34 -15.14 -8.74 -16.77
C GLU A 34 -14.81 -7.55 -15.86
N GLY A 35 -13.57 -7.48 -15.37
CA GLY A 35 -13.14 -6.43 -14.45
C GLY A 35 -12.95 -5.08 -15.13
N THR A 36 -13.25 -4.00 -14.41
CA THR A 36 -13.02 -2.63 -14.86
C THR A 36 -11.67 -2.11 -14.36
N ASN A 37 -10.93 -1.39 -15.22
CA ASN A 37 -9.61 -0.83 -14.89
C ASN A 37 -8.60 -1.88 -14.41
N VAL A 38 -8.57 -3.00 -15.12
CA VAL A 38 -7.68 -4.13 -14.85
C VAL A 38 -6.61 -4.27 -15.92
N ILE A 39 -5.42 -4.70 -15.52
CA ILE A 39 -4.32 -5.07 -16.40
C ILE A 39 -3.89 -6.47 -16.00
N TYR A 40 -4.07 -7.43 -16.89
CA TYR A 40 -3.61 -8.79 -16.69
C TYR A 40 -2.13 -8.93 -17.07
N LYS A 41 -1.32 -9.45 -16.14
CA LYS A 41 0.11 -9.73 -16.36
C LYS A 41 0.36 -11.24 -16.23
N PRO A 42 0.19 -12.02 -17.32
CA PRO A 42 0.35 -13.48 -17.28
C PRO A 42 1.77 -13.89 -16.88
N GLU A 43 2.79 -13.15 -17.32
CA GLU A 43 4.22 -13.40 -17.01
C GLU A 43 4.51 -13.47 -15.51
N VAL A 44 3.80 -12.65 -14.72
CA VAL A 44 3.98 -12.55 -13.26
C VAL A 44 2.88 -13.31 -12.51
N GLY A 45 1.86 -13.83 -13.21
CA GLY A 45 0.73 -14.53 -12.61
C GLY A 45 -0.14 -13.63 -11.72
N LYS A 46 -0.35 -12.35 -12.11
CA LYS A 46 -1.17 -11.41 -11.34
C LYS A 46 -2.06 -10.51 -12.22
N VAL A 47 -3.13 -10.02 -11.62
CA VAL A 47 -3.95 -8.92 -12.18
C VAL A 47 -3.68 -7.65 -11.37
N LEU A 48 -3.45 -6.54 -12.05
CA LEU A 48 -3.46 -5.22 -11.44
C LEU A 48 -4.84 -4.60 -11.63
N MET A 49 -5.49 -4.18 -10.55
CA MET A 49 -6.77 -3.47 -10.60
C MET A 49 -6.62 -2.10 -9.96
N LYS A 50 -7.06 -1.04 -10.65
CA LYS A 50 -7.01 0.33 -10.12
C LYS A 50 -8.40 0.79 -9.67
N LEU A 51 -8.48 1.22 -8.42
CA LEU A 51 -9.66 1.84 -7.84
C LEU A 51 -9.47 3.37 -7.83
N ARG A 52 -10.51 4.12 -8.22
CA ARG A 52 -10.45 5.59 -8.31
C ARG A 52 -10.77 6.29 -6.99
N LYS A 53 -11.59 5.68 -6.14
CA LYS A 53 -11.94 6.19 -4.81
C LYS A 53 -11.98 5.03 -3.82
N PRO A 54 -11.11 4.99 -2.81
CA PRO A 54 -9.81 5.68 -2.74
C PRO A 54 -8.88 5.32 -3.90
N MET A 55 -7.87 6.16 -4.17
CA MET A 55 -6.88 5.96 -5.24
C MET A 55 -5.92 4.84 -4.86
N ILE A 56 -6.29 3.60 -5.18
CA ILE A 56 -5.53 2.42 -4.76
C ILE A 56 -5.30 1.49 -5.93
N THR A 57 -4.10 0.92 -5.99
CA THR A 57 -3.77 -0.16 -6.91
C THR A 57 -3.74 -1.48 -6.15
N ALA A 58 -4.49 -2.45 -6.64
CA ALA A 58 -4.52 -3.81 -6.11
C ALA A 58 -3.74 -4.74 -7.03
N SER A 59 -2.79 -5.48 -6.48
CA SER A 59 -2.23 -6.66 -7.10
C SER A 59 -3.00 -7.89 -6.60
N ILE A 60 -3.56 -8.67 -7.51
CA ILE A 60 -4.42 -9.82 -7.23
C ILE A 60 -3.74 -11.08 -7.76
N TRP A 61 -3.56 -12.06 -6.90
CA TRP A 61 -3.02 -13.38 -7.25
C TRP A 61 -4.13 -14.43 -7.28
N SER A 62 -3.95 -15.48 -8.09
CA SER A 62 -4.91 -16.58 -8.22
C SER A 62 -5.16 -17.32 -6.89
N SER A 63 -4.17 -17.30 -5.98
CA SER A 63 -4.26 -17.84 -4.62
C SER A 63 -5.26 -17.10 -3.71
N GLY A 64 -5.81 -15.97 -4.15
CA GLY A 64 -6.69 -15.15 -3.33
C GLY A 64 -5.95 -14.21 -2.37
N LYS A 65 -4.62 -14.15 -2.45
CA LYS A 65 -3.84 -13.07 -1.82
C LYS A 65 -4.04 -11.79 -2.63
N ILE A 66 -4.21 -10.67 -1.95
CA ILE A 66 -4.29 -9.34 -2.56
C ILE A 66 -3.37 -8.40 -1.81
N ILE A 67 -2.66 -7.54 -2.54
CA ILE A 67 -1.82 -6.46 -2.01
C ILE A 67 -2.36 -5.15 -2.55
N CYS A 68 -2.63 -4.21 -1.65
CA CYS A 68 -3.12 -2.87 -1.92
C CYS A 68 -1.99 -1.87 -1.68
N THR A 69 -1.78 -0.97 -2.63
CA THR A 69 -0.80 0.12 -2.55
C THR A 69 -1.43 1.45 -2.96
N GLY A 70 -0.86 2.56 -2.50
CA GLY A 70 -1.27 3.92 -2.87
C GLY A 70 -2.21 4.61 -1.89
N ALA A 71 -2.56 3.97 -0.77
CA ALA A 71 -3.31 4.63 0.30
C ALA A 71 -2.39 5.57 1.09
N THR A 72 -2.91 6.70 1.55
CA THR A 72 -2.17 7.67 2.36
C THR A 72 -2.34 7.45 3.86
N SER A 73 -3.30 6.61 4.25
CA SER A 73 -3.57 6.23 5.64
C SER A 73 -3.97 4.76 5.75
N GLU A 74 -3.88 4.22 6.97
CA GLU A 74 -4.36 2.86 7.26
C GLU A 74 -5.87 2.72 6.99
N ASP A 75 -6.66 3.72 7.40
CA ASP A 75 -8.11 3.71 7.20
C ASP A 75 -8.49 3.72 5.72
N GLU A 76 -7.78 4.51 4.91
CA GLU A 76 -7.95 4.53 3.46
C GLU A 76 -7.57 3.17 2.84
N ALA A 77 -6.47 2.57 3.30
CA ALA A 77 -6.05 1.24 2.85
C ALA A 77 -7.11 0.18 3.17
N LYS A 78 -7.68 0.22 4.38
CA LYS A 78 -8.73 -0.69 4.85
C LYS A 78 -10.03 -0.50 4.08
N LEU A 79 -10.45 0.75 3.84
CA LEU A 79 -11.62 1.08 3.03
C LEU A 79 -11.45 0.59 1.58
N GLY A 80 -10.27 0.82 1.00
CA GLY A 80 -9.89 0.35 -0.33
C GLY A 80 -9.94 -1.16 -0.47
N ALA A 81 -9.34 -1.88 0.49
CA ALA A 81 -9.32 -3.33 0.53
C ALA A 81 -10.75 -3.91 0.63
N ARG A 82 -11.63 -3.30 1.44
CA ARG A 82 -13.05 -3.69 1.51
C ARG A 82 -13.79 -3.44 0.20
N ARG A 83 -13.55 -2.31 -0.46
CA ARG A 83 -14.14 -2.01 -1.77
C ARG A 83 -13.69 -3.00 -2.84
N LEU A 84 -12.41 -3.33 -2.88
CA LEU A 84 -11.86 -4.36 -3.78
C LEU A 84 -12.50 -5.72 -3.55
N ALA A 85 -12.62 -6.16 -2.29
CA ALA A 85 -13.31 -7.39 -1.95
C ALA A 85 -14.77 -7.36 -2.46
N ARG A 86 -15.46 -6.23 -2.34
CA ARG A 86 -16.84 -6.08 -2.83
C ARG A 86 -16.91 -6.11 -4.37
N CYS A 87 -15.96 -5.50 -5.07
CA CYS A 87 -15.87 -5.60 -6.53
C CYS A 87 -15.72 -7.04 -6.99
N LEU A 88 -14.85 -7.82 -6.34
CA LEU A 88 -14.69 -9.24 -6.65
C LEU A 88 -15.94 -10.07 -6.34
N GLN A 89 -16.68 -9.74 -5.28
CA GLN A 89 -17.98 -10.38 -5.03
C GLN A 89 -19.00 -10.10 -6.13
N LYS A 90 -19.02 -8.90 -6.70
CA LYS A 90 -19.92 -8.53 -7.80
C LYS A 90 -19.60 -9.28 -9.09
N LEU A 91 -18.34 -9.68 -9.28
CA LEU A 91 -17.90 -10.55 -10.38
C LEU A 91 -18.23 -12.04 -10.13
N GLY A 92 -19.00 -12.37 -9.09
CA GLY A 92 -19.45 -13.74 -8.82
C GLY A 92 -18.49 -14.58 -7.96
N PHE A 93 -17.37 -14.04 -7.50
CA PHE A 93 -16.45 -14.78 -6.63
C PHE A 93 -16.96 -14.82 -5.17
N LYS A 94 -16.87 -15.99 -4.52
CA LYS A 94 -17.22 -16.19 -3.10
C LYS A 94 -16.14 -15.63 -2.15
N VAL A 95 -15.86 -14.34 -2.27
CA VAL A 95 -14.81 -13.65 -1.50
C VAL A 95 -15.22 -13.43 -0.04
N ARG A 96 -14.34 -13.84 0.89
CA ARG A 96 -14.39 -13.47 2.31
C ARG A 96 -13.21 -12.56 2.63
N PHE A 97 -13.49 -11.36 3.13
CA PHE A 97 -12.45 -10.45 3.57
C PHE A 97 -11.82 -10.96 4.88
N SER A 98 -10.55 -11.37 4.83
CA SER A 98 -9.86 -11.92 5.98
C SER A 98 -8.37 -11.54 5.99
N ALA A 99 -7.74 -11.66 7.16
CA ALA A 99 -6.30 -11.47 7.34
C ALA A 99 -5.78 -10.14 6.75
N PHE A 100 -6.50 -9.04 7.00
CA PHE A 100 -6.04 -7.71 6.65
C PHE A 100 -4.83 -7.34 7.53
N LYS A 101 -3.76 -6.89 6.90
CA LYS A 101 -2.52 -6.48 7.59
C LYS A 101 -1.83 -5.37 6.82
N VAL A 102 -1.35 -4.35 7.53
CA VAL A 102 -0.39 -3.38 6.99
C VAL A 102 1.00 -4.03 6.92
N VAL A 103 1.62 -3.95 5.75
CA VAL A 103 2.90 -4.59 5.44
C VAL A 103 4.04 -3.58 5.44
N ASN A 104 3.80 -2.37 4.93
CA ASN A 104 4.80 -1.31 4.88
C ASN A 104 4.11 0.05 4.97
N VAL A 105 4.83 1.03 5.53
CA VAL A 105 4.43 2.43 5.59
C VAL A 105 5.62 3.27 5.15
N LEU A 106 5.40 4.16 4.18
CA LEU A 106 6.36 5.14 3.72
C LEU A 106 5.95 6.50 4.27
N ALA A 107 6.89 7.18 4.93
CA ALA A 107 6.72 8.53 5.42
C ALA A 107 7.89 9.40 4.96
N VAL A 108 7.63 10.69 4.79
CA VAL A 108 8.61 11.70 4.40
C VAL A 108 8.52 12.85 5.40
N CYS A 109 9.67 13.40 5.77
CA CYS A 109 9.78 14.62 6.57
C CYS A 109 10.85 15.52 5.96
N SER A 110 10.75 16.82 6.24
CA SER A 110 11.77 17.80 5.89
C SER A 110 12.41 18.32 7.17
N MET A 111 13.75 18.28 7.23
CA MET A 111 14.49 18.87 8.33
C MET A 111 14.59 20.39 8.15
N PRO A 112 14.53 21.17 9.24
CA PRO A 112 14.67 22.64 9.18
C PRO A 112 16.12 23.09 8.94
N PHE A 113 17.07 22.15 8.85
CA PHE A 113 18.50 22.41 8.65
C PHE A 113 19.08 21.55 7.52
N ALA A 114 20.17 22.05 6.93
CA ALA A 114 20.93 21.31 5.93
C ALA A 114 21.89 20.30 6.59
N VAL A 115 22.02 19.13 5.98
CA VAL A 115 22.95 18.08 6.45
C VAL A 115 24.13 17.98 5.49
N HIS A 116 25.34 18.21 6.00
CA HIS A 116 26.56 17.95 5.24
C HIS A 116 26.90 16.45 5.31
N LEU A 117 26.51 15.72 4.26
CA LEU A 117 26.55 14.25 4.23
C LEU A 117 27.96 13.68 4.44
N ILE A 118 29.01 14.37 3.99
CA ILE A 118 30.39 13.90 4.11
C ILE A 118 30.82 13.85 5.58
N ASP A 119 30.59 14.94 6.33
CA ASP A 119 30.98 15.01 7.73
C ASP A 119 30.07 14.14 8.60
N PHE A 120 28.77 14.12 8.29
CA PHE A 120 27.83 13.23 8.95
C PHE A 120 28.25 11.76 8.82
N THR A 121 28.66 11.33 7.62
CA THR A 121 29.11 9.95 7.38
C THR A 121 30.39 9.64 8.14
N LYS A 122 31.40 10.54 8.12
CA LYS A 122 32.67 10.33 8.83
C LYS A 122 32.46 10.18 10.34
N ASN A 123 31.60 11.01 10.92
CA ASN A 123 31.36 11.02 12.37
C ASN A 123 30.47 9.88 12.85
N ASN A 124 29.56 9.36 12.00
CA ASN A 124 28.58 8.34 12.40
C ASN A 124 28.87 6.93 11.83
N ARG A 125 29.95 6.75 11.05
CA ARG A 125 30.39 5.44 10.53
C ARG A 125 30.49 4.31 11.59
N PRO A 126 30.95 4.55 12.83
CA PRO A 126 31.00 3.48 13.83
C PRO A 126 29.63 3.04 14.36
N ILE A 127 28.59 3.87 14.20
CA ILE A 127 27.22 3.62 14.70
C ILE A 127 26.40 2.85 13.65
N ALA A 128 26.72 3.00 12.37
CA ALA A 128 26.00 2.39 11.25
C ALA A 128 26.38 0.92 10.95
N ARG A 129 26.93 0.18 11.94
CA ARG A 129 27.28 -1.24 11.82
C ARG A 129 26.14 -2.15 12.25
#